data_AF-A0A2I0P401-F1
#
_entry.id   AF-A0A2I0P401-F1
#
_cell.length_a   1.000
_cell.length_b   1.000
_cell.length_c   1.000
_cell.angle_alpha   90.00
_cell.angle_beta   90.00
_cell.angle_gamma   90.00
#
_symmetry.space_group_name_H-M   'P 1'
#
loop_
_entity.id
_entity.type
_entity.pdbx_description
1 polymer ?
#
loop_
_entity_poly.entity_id
_entity_poly.type
_entity_poly.pdbx_seq_one_letter_code
_entity_poly.pdbx_strand_id
1 'polypeptide(L)'
;PVTALMIVVLAILNDLPIMMIAFDNAPIAERPVRWQMNRIMTLATILGILGVIESFIILWAAKEYFHLDPGVVQTLIFLKLAVAGHMTIYLARTGQQHFWKRPFPSIALFGTAEITQIGATLIAIYGVFMTPVGWIIALIVWGYALATFVIIDQIKVRLFRKIHPFS
;
A
#
# COMPACT_ATOMS: atom_id res chain seq x y z
N PRO A 1 1.97 18.60 -4.47
CA PRO A 1 1.84 18.42 -3.00
C PRO A 1 0.40 18.07 -2.66
N VAL A 2 0.19 16.95 -1.95
CA VAL A 2 -1.15 16.52 -1.48
C VAL A 2 -1.64 17.51 -0.43
N THR A 3 -2.93 17.85 -0.45
CA THR A 3 -3.48 18.83 0.51
C THR A 3 -3.64 18.23 1.90
N ALA A 4 -3.67 19.08 2.94
CA ALA A 4 -3.89 18.62 4.31
C ALA A 4 -5.22 17.85 4.46
N LEU A 5 -6.27 18.30 3.76
CA LEU A 5 -7.58 17.64 3.77
C LEU A 5 -7.51 16.23 3.17
N MET A 6 -6.82 16.05 2.05
CA MET A 6 -6.58 14.73 1.45
C MET A 6 -5.84 13.80 2.41
N ILE A 7 -4.86 14.31 3.16
CA ILE A 7 -4.12 13.52 4.16
C ILE A 7 -5.05 13.09 5.30
N VAL A 8 -5.93 13.98 5.77
CA VAL A 8 -6.92 13.64 6.81
C VAL A 8 -7.89 12.56 6.32
N VAL A 9 -8.43 12.70 5.11
CA VAL A 9 -9.30 11.69 4.50
C VAL A 9 -8.57 10.35 4.37
N LEU A 10 -7.32 10.37 3.92
CA LEU A 10 -6.47 9.19 3.81
C LEU A 10 -6.26 8.51 5.17
N ALA A 11 -5.97 9.29 6.22
CA ALA A 11 -5.75 8.77 7.56
C ALA A 11 -7.01 8.06 8.10
N ILE A 12 -8.17 8.71 7.98
CA ILE A 12 -9.46 8.13 8.42
C ILE A 12 -9.76 6.83 7.69
N LEU A 13 -9.54 6.79 6.37
CA LEU A 13 -9.78 5.59 5.57
C LEU A 13 -8.81 4.45 5.92
N ASN A 14 -7.56 4.77 6.26
CA ASN A 14 -6.55 3.77 6.59
C ASN A 14 -6.69 3.21 8.01
N ASP A 15 -7.27 3.96 8.95
CA ASP A 15 -7.42 3.55 10.34
C ASP A 15 -8.28 2.28 10.50
N LEU A 16 -9.32 2.13 9.66
CA LEU A 16 -10.19 0.95 9.69
C LEU A 16 -9.42 -0.37 9.47
N PRO A 17 -8.69 -0.56 8.36
CA PRO A 17 -7.86 -1.75 8.19
C PRO A 17 -6.71 -1.87 9.19
N ILE A 18 -6.13 -0.75 9.67
CA ILE A 18 -5.11 -0.80 10.72
C ILE A 18 -5.66 -1.45 11.99
N MET A 19 -6.87 -1.09 12.42
CA MET A 19 -7.53 -1.75 13.54
C MET A 19 -7.79 -3.24 13.28
N MET A 20 -8.13 -3.60 12.04
CA MET A 20 -8.36 -5.00 11.66
C MET A 20 -7.12 -5.88 11.65
N ILE A 21 -5.90 -5.30 11.72
CA ILE A 21 -4.67 -6.07 11.94
C ILE A 21 -4.75 -6.88 13.24
N ALA A 22 -5.46 -6.39 14.26
CA ALA A 22 -5.67 -7.12 15.51
C ALA A 22 -6.45 -8.43 15.34
N PHE A 23 -7.25 -8.54 14.27
CA PHE A 23 -8.05 -9.72 13.92
C PHE A 23 -7.43 -10.51 12.75
N ASP A 24 -6.18 -10.25 12.40
CA ASP A 24 -5.51 -10.94 11.31
C ASP A 24 -5.11 -12.38 11.70
N ASN A 25 -5.08 -13.27 10.71
CA ASN A 25 -4.65 -14.66 10.87
C ASN A 25 -3.11 -14.78 10.88
N ALA A 26 -2.42 -13.99 11.69
CA ALA A 26 -0.97 -14.02 11.78
C ALA A 26 -0.49 -15.39 12.33
N PRO A 27 0.65 -15.93 11.86
CA PRO A 27 1.19 -17.18 12.38
C PRO A 27 1.44 -17.11 13.88
N ILE A 28 0.90 -18.07 14.62
CA ILE A 28 1.14 -18.19 16.06
C ILE A 28 2.47 -18.92 16.27
N ALA A 29 3.36 -18.34 17.07
CA ALA A 29 4.62 -18.99 17.42
C ALA A 29 4.40 -19.99 18.57
N GLU A 30 4.93 -21.21 18.42
CA GLU A 30 4.83 -22.28 19.44
C GLU A 30 5.61 -21.98 20.73
N ARG A 31 6.59 -21.07 20.65
CA ARG A 31 7.47 -20.69 21.76
C ARG A 31 7.48 -19.17 21.94
N PRO A 32 7.77 -18.67 23.15
CA PRO A 32 7.91 -17.25 23.39
C PRO A 32 8.94 -16.63 22.44
N VAL A 33 8.49 -15.75 21.55
CA VAL A 33 9.35 -15.04 20.62
C VAL A 33 9.95 -13.81 21.30
N ARG A 34 11.25 -13.60 21.09
CA ARG A 34 11.88 -12.33 21.43
C ARG A 34 11.63 -11.33 20.30
N TRP A 35 11.38 -10.08 20.65
CA TRP A 35 11.20 -9.02 19.67
C TRP A 35 12.51 -8.79 18.89
N GLN A 36 12.54 -9.19 17.62
CA GLN A 36 13.70 -9.01 16.74
C GLN A 36 13.58 -7.69 15.97
N MET A 37 13.89 -6.58 16.64
CA MET A 37 13.67 -5.24 16.07
C MET A 37 14.45 -5.02 14.77
N ASN A 38 15.65 -5.59 14.67
CA ASN A 38 16.47 -5.54 13.45
C ASN A 38 15.72 -6.08 12.22
N ARG A 39 14.93 -7.15 12.37
CA ARG A 39 14.14 -7.72 11.26
C ARG A 39 12.99 -6.81 10.86
N ILE A 40 12.27 -6.29 11.84
CA ILE A 40 11.14 -5.38 11.62
C ILE A 40 11.61 -4.11 10.92
N MET A 41 12.68 -3.50 11.42
CA MET A 41 13.27 -2.30 10.84
C MET A 41 13.79 -2.55 9.42
N THR A 42 14.47 -3.67 9.19
CA THR A 42 14.95 -4.04 7.84
C THR A 42 13.79 -4.15 6.86
N LEU A 43 12.71 -4.84 7.23
CA LEU A 43 11.53 -4.99 6.38
C LEU A 43 10.87 -3.63 6.10
N ALA A 44 10.68 -2.81 7.14
CA ALA A 44 10.09 -1.49 7.03
C ALA A 44 10.93 -0.57 6.11
N THR A 45 12.26 -0.61 6.24
CA THR A 45 13.15 0.18 5.38
C THR A 45 13.09 -0.27 3.92
N ILE A 46 13.09 -1.58 3.65
CA ILE A 46 12.97 -2.11 2.27
C ILE A 46 11.64 -1.65 1.65
N LEU A 47 10.52 -1.87 2.35
CA LEU A 47 9.20 -1.49 1.84
C LEU A 47 9.06 0.02 1.69
N GLY A 48 9.58 0.80 2.63
CA GLY A 48 9.57 2.26 2.58
C GLY A 48 10.35 2.82 1.39
N ILE A 49 11.58 2.36 1.16
CA ILE A 49 12.39 2.80 0.01
C ILE A 49 11.71 2.45 -1.30
N LEU A 50 11.20 1.21 -1.44
CA LEU A 50 10.49 0.78 -2.64
C LEU A 50 9.22 1.61 -2.87
N GLY A 51 8.44 1.87 -1.81
CA GLY A 51 7.23 2.69 -1.89
C GLY A 51 7.52 4.15 -2.26
N VAL A 52 8.64 4.72 -1.81
CA VAL A 52 9.06 6.06 -2.23
C VAL A 52 9.42 6.07 -3.71
N ILE A 53 10.28 5.17 -4.17
CA ILE A 53 10.68 5.05 -5.57
C ILE A 53 9.44 4.91 -6.47
N GLU A 54 8.52 4.01 -6.10
CA GLU A 54 7.26 3.80 -6.77
C GLU A 54 6.39 5.07 -6.82
N SER A 55 6.33 5.85 -5.74
CA SER A 55 5.57 7.11 -5.71
C SER A 55 6.18 8.17 -6.63
N PHE A 56 7.50 8.25 -6.70
CA PHE A 56 8.18 9.20 -7.57
C PHE A 56 8.05 8.84 -9.06
N ILE A 57 8.07 7.54 -9.40
CA ILE A 57 7.87 7.08 -10.78
C ILE A 57 6.50 7.51 -11.32
N ILE A 58 5.42 7.26 -10.58
CA ILE A 58 4.08 7.64 -11.03
C ILE A 58 3.88 9.17 -11.02
N LEU A 59 4.48 9.87 -10.06
CA LEU A 59 4.47 11.34 -10.02
C LEU A 59 5.16 11.94 -11.25
N TRP A 60 6.33 11.41 -11.60
CA TRP A 60 7.08 11.82 -12.79
C TRP A 60 6.29 11.52 -14.05
N ALA A 61 5.74 10.30 -14.20
CA ALA A 61 4.92 9.93 -15.35
C ALA A 61 3.68 10.84 -15.48
N ALA A 62 2.99 11.12 -14.38
CA ALA A 62 1.80 11.99 -14.39
C ALA A 62 2.11 13.42 -14.84
N LYS A 63 3.28 13.96 -14.46
CA LYS A 63 3.69 15.33 -14.78
C LYS A 63 4.34 15.46 -16.16
N GLU A 64 5.35 14.65 -16.44
CA GLU A 64 6.24 14.82 -17.59
C GLU A 64 5.79 14.00 -18.81
N TYR A 65 5.12 12.87 -18.60
CA TYR A 65 4.67 12.03 -19.71
C TYR A 65 3.22 12.34 -20.09
N PHE A 66 2.31 12.33 -19.10
CA PHE A 66 0.88 12.57 -19.32
C PHE A 66 0.47 14.04 -19.25
N HIS A 67 1.35 14.94 -18.80
CA HIS A 67 1.09 16.38 -18.72
C HIS A 67 -0.23 16.73 -18.01
N LEU A 68 -0.56 15.98 -16.94
CA LEU A 68 -1.81 16.15 -16.22
C LEU A 68 -1.85 17.46 -15.44
N ASP A 69 -3.06 18.02 -15.32
CA ASP A 69 -3.29 19.21 -14.51
C ASP A 69 -2.81 19.01 -13.06
N PRO A 70 -2.22 20.05 -12.42
CA PRO A 70 -1.70 19.92 -11.06
C PRO A 70 -2.73 19.41 -10.04
N GLY A 71 -4.01 19.76 -10.20
CA GLY A 71 -5.09 19.26 -9.35
C GLY A 71 -5.35 17.77 -9.53
N VAL A 72 -5.36 17.29 -10.78
CA VAL A 72 -5.52 15.87 -11.12
C VAL A 72 -4.34 15.06 -10.61
N VAL A 73 -3.11 15.59 -10.72
CA VAL A 73 -1.91 14.96 -10.17
C VAL A 73 -2.01 14.80 -8.65
N GLN A 74 -2.56 15.78 -7.92
CA GLN A 74 -2.75 15.65 -6.47
C GLN A 74 -3.72 14.53 -6.12
N THR A 75 -4.87 14.47 -6.81
CA THR A 75 -5.86 13.41 -6.62
C THR A 75 -5.32 12.04 -7.00
N LEU A 76 -4.53 11.95 -8.08
CA LEU A 76 -3.85 10.73 -8.49
C LEU A 76 -2.90 10.22 -7.41
N ILE A 77 -2.11 11.12 -6.81
CA ILE A 77 -1.19 10.75 -5.72
C ILE A 77 -1.96 10.36 -4.46
N PHE A 78 -3.06 11.06 -4.13
CA PHE A 78 -3.95 10.64 -3.04
C PHE A 78 -4.47 9.22 -3.25
N LEU A 79 -4.99 8.92 -4.45
CA LEU A 79 -5.51 7.60 -4.77
C LEU A 79 -4.42 6.53 -4.71
N LYS A 80 -3.22 6.84 -5.24
CA LYS A 80 -2.07 5.95 -5.15
C LYS A 80 -1.71 5.64 -3.71
N LEU A 81 -1.65 6.65 -2.83
CA LEU A 81 -1.32 6.46 -1.43
C LEU A 81 -2.38 5.63 -0.70
N ALA A 82 -3.67 5.84 -1.01
CA ALA A 82 -4.76 5.03 -0.48
C ALA A 82 -4.60 3.57 -0.88
N VAL A 83 -4.45 3.27 -2.18
CA VAL A 83 -4.33 1.88 -2.66
C VAL A 83 -3.03 1.22 -2.20
N ALA A 84 -1.89 1.89 -2.34
CA ALA A 84 -0.58 1.34 -1.97
C ALA A 84 -0.42 1.13 -0.46
N GLY A 85 -1.08 1.95 0.37
CA GLY A 85 -1.07 1.79 1.83
C GLY A 85 -1.59 0.41 2.25
N HIS A 86 -2.74 0.01 1.71
CA HIS A 86 -3.35 -1.29 1.99
C HIS A 86 -2.52 -2.45 1.43
N MET A 87 -2.01 -2.32 0.21
CA MET A 87 -1.11 -3.31 -0.38
C MET A 87 0.15 -3.53 0.46
N THR A 88 0.69 -2.47 1.07
CA THR A 88 1.86 -2.56 1.95
C THR A 88 1.55 -3.38 3.21
N ILE A 89 0.34 -3.31 3.76
CA ILE A 89 -0.09 -4.16 4.89
C ILE A 89 0.01 -5.64 4.53
N TYR A 90 -0.42 -6.03 3.34
CA TYR A 90 -0.33 -7.41 2.87
C TYR A 90 1.12 -7.88 2.68
N LEU A 91 2.00 -7.00 2.18
CA LEU A 91 3.43 -7.31 2.05
C LEU A 91 4.13 -7.44 3.40
N ALA A 92 3.74 -6.60 4.37
CA ALA A 92 4.30 -6.61 5.72
C ALA A 92 3.94 -7.89 6.49
N ARG A 93 2.74 -8.44 6.30
CA ARG A 93 2.30 -9.70 6.94
C ARG A 93 3.19 -10.91 6.64
N THR A 94 3.72 -10.98 5.42
CA THR A 94 4.35 -12.22 4.92
C THR A 94 5.85 -12.29 5.10
N GLY A 95 6.51 -11.18 5.48
CA GLY A 95 7.95 -11.15 5.78
C GLY A 95 8.81 -11.77 4.68
N GLN A 96 9.41 -12.94 4.94
CA GLN A 96 10.27 -13.69 4.00
C GLN A 96 9.52 -14.46 2.91
N GLN A 97 8.19 -14.56 3.04
CA GLN A 97 7.31 -15.28 2.13
C GLN A 97 6.63 -14.30 1.17
N HIS A 98 6.11 -14.83 0.07
CA HIS A 98 5.31 -14.06 -0.88
C HIS A 98 3.91 -13.83 -0.33
N PHE A 99 3.24 -12.77 -0.77
CA PHE A 99 1.89 -12.41 -0.31
C PHE A 99 0.84 -13.53 -0.48
N TRP A 100 1.02 -14.43 -1.47
CA TRP A 100 0.14 -15.56 -1.74
C TRP A 100 0.42 -16.80 -0.87
N LYS A 101 1.39 -16.76 0.03
CA LYS A 101 1.64 -17.86 0.96
C LYS A 101 0.69 -17.78 2.15
N ARG A 102 0.24 -18.95 2.60
CA ARG A 102 -0.57 -19.08 3.81
C ARG A 102 0.25 -18.66 5.04
N PRO A 103 -0.38 -18.07 6.07
CA PRO A 103 -1.82 -17.81 6.20
C PRO A 103 -2.30 -16.63 5.34
N PHE A 104 -3.52 -16.72 4.80
CA PHE A 104 -4.17 -15.62 4.08
C PHE A 104 -4.68 -14.56 5.06
N PRO A 105 -4.80 -13.28 4.64
CA PRO A 105 -5.34 -12.23 5.51
C PRO A 105 -6.74 -12.63 5.99
N SER A 106 -7.11 -12.22 7.20
CA SER A 106 -8.47 -12.47 7.67
C SER A 106 -9.49 -11.78 6.77
N ILE A 107 -10.70 -12.35 6.66
CA ILE A 107 -11.80 -11.74 5.88
C ILE A 107 -12.10 -10.33 6.40
N ALA A 108 -11.93 -10.13 7.70
CA ALA A 108 -12.15 -8.86 8.36
C ALA A 108 -11.11 -7.80 7.90
N LEU A 109 -9.82 -8.14 7.86
CA LEU A 109 -8.76 -7.27 7.35
C LEU A 109 -8.88 -7.01 5.84
N PHE A 110 -9.12 -8.07 5.06
CA PHE A 110 -9.27 -7.96 3.62
C PHE A 110 -10.51 -7.14 3.24
N GLY A 111 -11.66 -7.46 3.86
CA GLY A 111 -12.92 -6.78 3.59
C GLY A 111 -12.87 -5.29 3.93
N THR A 112 -12.33 -4.90 5.09
CA THR A 112 -12.23 -3.48 5.43
C THR A 112 -11.27 -2.74 4.51
N ALA A 113 -10.12 -3.32 4.18
CA ALA A 113 -9.17 -2.73 3.24
C ALA A 113 -9.77 -2.50 1.84
N GLU A 114 -10.45 -3.50 1.27
CA GLU A 114 -11.04 -3.34 -0.06
C GLU A 114 -12.20 -2.34 -0.05
N ILE A 115 -13.03 -2.34 1.00
CA ILE A 115 -14.13 -1.37 1.15
C ILE A 115 -13.59 0.07 1.24
N THR A 116 -12.55 0.31 2.04
CA THR A 116 -11.96 1.65 2.19
C THR A 116 -11.24 2.09 0.92
N GLN A 117 -10.57 1.17 0.20
CA GLN A 117 -9.96 1.45 -1.10
C GLN A 117 -10.99 1.80 -2.17
N ILE A 118 -12.11 1.07 -2.24
CA ILE A 118 -13.21 1.39 -3.14
C ILE A 118 -13.79 2.76 -2.77
N GLY A 119 -14.02 3.03 -1.48
CA GLY A 119 -14.48 4.34 -1.00
C GLY A 119 -13.54 5.48 -1.40
N ALA A 120 -12.23 5.32 -1.18
CA ALA A 120 -11.20 6.28 -1.60
C ALA A 120 -11.22 6.52 -3.12
N THR A 121 -11.40 5.44 -3.89
CA THR A 121 -11.45 5.48 -5.35
C THR A 121 -12.68 6.27 -5.84
N LEU A 122 -13.85 6.04 -5.24
CA LEU A 122 -15.06 6.79 -5.58
C LEU A 122 -14.94 8.28 -5.22
N ILE A 123 -14.37 8.60 -4.06
CA ILE A 123 -14.07 9.98 -3.65
C ILE A 123 -13.16 10.67 -4.68
N ALA A 124 -12.11 9.98 -5.12
CA ALA A 124 -11.17 10.50 -6.12
C ALA A 124 -11.81 10.66 -7.51
N ILE A 125 -12.61 9.69 -7.96
CA ILE A 125 -13.28 9.71 -9.27
C ILE A 125 -14.28 10.86 -9.36
N TYR A 126 -15.13 11.01 -8.34
CA TYR A 126 -16.18 12.04 -8.33
C TYR A 126 -15.69 13.41 -7.82
N GLY A 127 -14.46 13.52 -7.34
CA GLY A 127 -13.87 14.78 -6.90
C GLY A 127 -14.44 15.31 -5.59
N VAL A 128 -14.81 14.43 -4.66
CA VAL A 128 -15.27 14.84 -3.33
C VAL A 128 -14.06 15.35 -2.54
N PHE A 129 -14.01 16.64 -2.21
CA PHE A 129 -12.88 17.34 -1.56
C PHE A 129 -11.60 17.46 -2.40
N MET A 130 -11.62 17.10 -3.68
CA MET A 130 -10.44 17.11 -4.55
C MET A 130 -10.82 17.26 -6.03
N THR A 131 -9.84 17.52 -6.90
CA THR A 131 -10.12 17.58 -8.34
C THR A 131 -10.51 16.19 -8.87
N PRO A 132 -11.60 16.03 -9.64
CA PRO A 132 -12.01 14.72 -10.14
C PRO A 132 -10.96 14.14 -11.10
N VAL A 133 -10.54 12.89 -10.85
CA VAL A 133 -9.53 12.19 -11.67
C VAL A 133 -10.17 11.36 -12.79
N GLY A 134 -11.45 11.03 -12.67
CA GLY A 134 -12.18 10.21 -13.62
C GLY A 134 -11.78 8.72 -13.60
N TRP A 135 -12.60 7.89 -14.25
CA TRP A 135 -12.46 6.44 -14.23
C TRP A 135 -11.18 5.93 -14.91
N ILE A 136 -10.81 6.52 -16.05
CA ILE A 136 -9.66 6.04 -16.85
C ILE A 136 -8.37 6.15 -16.03
N ILE A 137 -8.11 7.33 -15.46
CA ILE A 137 -6.89 7.55 -14.67
C ILE A 137 -6.95 6.74 -13.37
N ALA A 138 -8.11 6.61 -12.72
CA ALA A 138 -8.25 5.77 -11.54
C ALA A 138 -7.90 4.29 -11.84
N LEU A 139 -8.39 3.74 -12.95
CA LEU A 139 -8.06 2.37 -13.38
C LEU A 139 -6.58 2.21 -13.73
N ILE A 140 -5.95 3.21 -14.33
CA ILE A 140 -4.50 3.23 -14.56
C ILE A 140 -3.73 3.16 -13.23
N VAL A 141 -4.15 3.94 -12.23
CA VAL A 141 -3.54 3.92 -10.88
C VAL A 141 -3.69 2.55 -10.24
N TRP A 142 -4.86 1.93 -10.34
CA TRP A 142 -5.09 0.56 -9.85
C TRP A 142 -4.22 -0.47 -10.55
N GLY A 143 -4.16 -0.43 -11.88
CA GLY A 143 -3.30 -1.31 -12.67
C GLY A 143 -1.82 -1.15 -12.33
N TYR A 144 -1.37 0.10 -12.19
CA TYR A 144 -0.02 0.43 -11.73
C TYR A 144 0.25 -0.14 -10.33
N ALA A 145 -0.64 0.13 -9.36
CA ALA A 145 -0.48 -0.33 -7.98
C ALA A 145 -0.46 -1.86 -7.87
N LEU A 146 -1.31 -2.56 -8.62
CA LEU A 146 -1.31 -4.03 -8.65
C LEU A 146 -0.01 -4.58 -9.26
N ALA A 147 0.49 -3.97 -10.34
CA ALA A 147 1.74 -4.36 -10.96
C ALA A 147 2.94 -4.12 -10.02
N THR A 148 3.01 -2.94 -9.40
CA THR A 148 4.08 -2.59 -8.46
C THR A 148 4.00 -3.43 -7.20
N PHE A 149 2.82 -3.77 -6.70
CA PHE A 149 2.64 -4.68 -5.57
C PHE A 149 3.31 -6.04 -5.81
N VAL A 150 3.11 -6.64 -6.98
CA VAL A 150 3.77 -7.91 -7.34
C VAL A 150 5.29 -7.73 -7.43
N ILE A 151 5.76 -6.64 -8.05
CA ILE A 151 7.19 -6.35 -8.18
C ILE A 151 7.85 -6.15 -6.80
N ILE A 152 7.24 -5.34 -5.93
CA ILE A 152 7.72 -5.05 -4.58
C ILE A 152 7.75 -6.34 -3.77
N ASP A 153 6.74 -7.21 -3.86
CA ASP A 153 6.76 -8.51 -3.19
C ASP A 153 7.99 -9.34 -3.59
N GLN A 154 8.28 -9.42 -4.88
CA GLN A 154 9.45 -10.14 -5.39
C GLN A 154 10.77 -9.57 -4.87
N ILE A 155 10.91 -8.25 -4.91
CA ILE A 155 12.13 -7.57 -4.45
C ILE A 155 12.28 -7.74 -2.93
N LYS A 156 11.21 -7.48 -2.17
CA LYS A 156 11.14 -7.66 -0.71
C LYS A 156 11.60 -9.05 -0.32
N VAL A 157 11.01 -10.09 -0.91
CA VAL A 157 11.34 -11.48 -0.58
C VAL A 157 12.83 -11.79 -0.83
N ARG A 158 13.37 -11.38 -1.99
CA ARG A 158 14.77 -11.64 -2.34
C ARG A 158 15.74 -10.93 -1.40
N LEU A 159 15.52 -9.64 -1.15
CA LEU A 159 16.37 -8.84 -0.27
C LEU A 159 16.27 -9.33 1.18
N PHE A 160 15.06 -9.58 1.67
CA PHE A 160 14.83 -9.96 3.05
C PHE A 160 15.41 -11.34 3.37
N ARG A 161 15.34 -12.32 2.44
CA ARG A 161 16.03 -13.61 2.59
C ARG A 161 17.55 -13.50 2.53
N LYS A 162 18.09 -12.57 1.74
CA LYS A 162 19.55 -12.37 1.65
C LYS A 162 20.12 -11.83 2.97
N ILE A 163 19.38 -10.94 3.65
CA ILE A 163 19.79 -10.37 4.93
C ILE A 163 19.49 -11.33 6.09
N HIS A 164 18.34 -12.01 6.03
CA HIS A 164 17.89 -12.98 7.04
C HIS A 164 17.52 -14.30 6.36
N PRO A 165 18.48 -15.25 6.20
CA PRO A 165 18.20 -16.56 5.64
C PRO A 165 17.21 -17.35 6.53
N PHE A 166 16.57 -18.38 5.96
CA PHE A 166 15.82 -19.34 6.78
C PHE A 166 16.82 -20.06 7.69
N SER A 167 16.67 -19.85 9.00
CA SER A 167 17.31 -20.65 10.05
C SER A 167 16.53 -21.94 10.26
#